data_AF-A0A6F9ARA0-F1
#
_entry.id   AF-A0A6F9ARA0-F1
#
_cell.length_a   1.000
_cell.length_b   1.000
_cell.length_c   1.000
_cell.angle_alpha   90.00
_cell.angle_beta   90.00
_cell.angle_gamma   90.00
#
_symmetry.space_group_name_H-M   'P 1'
#
loop_
_entity.id
_entity.type
_entity.pdbx_description
1 polymer ?
#
loop_
_entity_poly.entity_id
_entity_poly.type
_entity_poly.pdbx_seq_one_letter_code
_entity_poly.pdbx_strand_id
1 'polypeptide(L)' 'MVGGVDGDTATLSCSYIGSVDNLQWYHQYPRSKPEFLILLTKSGYVQKTVPSRISAQTALHSYEVQ' A
#
# COMPACT_ATOMS: atom_id res chain seq x y z
N MET A 1 -5.07 16.21 -8.66
CA MET A 1 -5.22 16.68 -7.27
C MET A 1 -6.36 15.88 -6.67
N VAL A 2 -6.12 15.08 -5.63
CA VAL A 2 -7.24 14.50 -4.87
C VAL A 2 -7.80 15.64 -4.03
N GLY A 3 -8.92 16.22 -4.46
CA GLY A 3 -9.73 17.10 -3.62
C GLY A 3 -10.80 16.24 -2.96
N GLY A 4 -10.55 15.83 -1.73
CA GLY A 4 -11.53 15.15 -0.87
C GLY A 4 -11.87 16.03 0.32
N VAL A 5 -13.07 15.89 0.87
CA VAL A 5 -13.39 16.51 2.17
C VAL A 5 -12.76 15.70 3.29
N ASP A 6 -12.41 16.37 4.38
CA ASP A 6 -11.84 15.69 5.55
C ASP A 6 -12.78 14.59 6.04
N GLY A 7 -12.27 13.37 6.14
CA GLY A 7 -13.03 12.18 6.53
C GLY A 7 -13.41 11.26 5.37
N ASP A 8 -13.23 11.68 4.13
CA ASP A 8 -13.42 10.81 2.97
C ASP A 8 -12.36 9.71 2.91
N THR A 9 -12.77 8.55 2.38
CA THR A 9 -11.85 7.46 2.10
C THR A 9 -11.17 7.69 0.76
N ALA A 10 -9.85 7.82 0.78
CA ALA A 10 -9.03 7.81 -0.42
C ALA A 10 -8.50 6.40 -0.70
N THR A 11 -8.65 5.94 -1.95
CA THR A 11 -8.13 4.65 -2.41
C THR A 11 -6.91 4.88 -3.30
N LEU A 12 -5.78 4.27 -2.95
CA LEU A 12 -4.57 4.24 -3.77
C LEU A 12 -4.39 2.85 -4.37
N SER A 13 -4.08 2.79 -5.66
CA SER A 13 -3.87 1.54 -6.39
C SER A 13 -2.44 1.46 -6.94
N CYS A 14 -1.83 0.29 -6.87
CA CYS A 14 -0.52 0.01 -7.43
C CYS A 14 -0.58 -1.29 -8.25
N SER A 15 -0.18 -1.21 -9.51
CA SER A 15 0.04 -2.36 -10.39
C SER A 15 1.51 -2.42 -10.74
N TYR A 16 2.14 -3.57 -10.58
CA TYR A 16 3.54 -3.80 -10.91
C TYR A 16 3.69 -5.07 -11.75
N ILE A 17 4.74 -5.14 -12.56
CA ILE A 17 5.11 -6.31 -13.34
C ILE A 17 6.49 -6.76 -12.86
N GLY A 18 6.63 -8.04 -12.53
CA GLY A 18 7.89 -8.63 -12.08
C GLY A 18 7.71 -9.54 -10.87
N SER A 19 8.82 -10.11 -10.39
CA SER A 19 8.86 -10.89 -9.16
C SER A 19 9.39 -10.01 -8.03
N VAL A 20 8.53 -9.64 -7.09
CA VAL A 20 8.91 -8.95 -5.86
C VAL A 20 8.45 -9.74 -4.66
N ASP A 21 9.24 -9.76 -3.60
CA ASP A 21 8.86 -10.43 -2.35
C ASP A 21 7.92 -9.57 -1.51
N ASN A 22 7.97 -8.25 -1.71
CA ASN A 22 7.13 -7.31 -1.00
C ASN A 22 6.92 -5.99 -1.75
N LEU A 23 5.85 -5.29 -1.35
CA LEU A 23 5.52 -3.91 -1.70
C LEU A 23 5.44 -3.08 -0.43
N GLN A 24 5.93 -1.83 -0.49
CA GLN A 24 5.96 -0.93 0.65
C GLN A 24 5.35 0.42 0.28
N TRP A 25 4.50 0.95 1.17
CA TRP A 25 3.87 2.25 1.01
C TRP A 25 4.45 3.25 2.00
N TYR A 26 4.64 4.48 1.54
CA TYR A 26 5.14 5.60 2.32
C TYR A 26 4.28 6.85 2.08
N HIS A 27 4.19 7.72 3.07
CA HIS A 27 3.73 9.11 2.86
C HIS A 27 4.87 10.08 3.08
N GLN A 28 4.74 11.27 2.49
CA GLN A 28 5.72 12.33 2.60
C GLN A 28 5.04 13.68 2.51
N TYR A 29 5.23 14.51 3.53
CA TYR A 29 4.92 15.94 3.42
C TYR A 29 6.01 16.66 2.60
N PRO A 30 5.68 17.78 1.92
CA PRO A 30 6.68 18.54 1.17
C PRO A 30 7.94 18.83 2.01
N ARG A 31 9.12 18.49 1.48
CA ARG A 31 10.44 18.63 2.11
C ARG A 31 10.68 17.80 3.38
N SER A 32 9.82 16.83 3.69
CA SER A 32 10.03 15.87 4.78
C SER A 32 10.66 14.57 4.29
N LYS A 33 11.13 13.71 5.20
CA LYS A 33 11.56 12.35 4.83
C LYS A 33 10.34 11.45 4.56
N PRO A 34 10.47 10.38 3.76
CA PRO A 34 9.42 9.37 3.65
C PRO A 34 9.16 8.67 4.98
N GLU A 35 7.88 8.49 5.30
CA GLU A 35 7.41 7.81 6.50
C GLU A 35 6.67 6.54 6.09
N PHE A 36 7.09 5.41 6.67
CA PHE A 36 6.54 4.09 6.34
C PHE A 36 5.07 3.98 6.76
N LEU A 37 4.25 3.34 5.92
CA LEU A 37 2.84 3.09 6.20
C LEU A 37 2.52 1.60 6.25
N ILE A 38 2.86 0.86 5.18
CA ILE A 38 2.41 -0.51 4.97
C ILE A 38 3.49 -1.32 4.30
N LEU A 39 3.68 -2.56 4.74
CA LEU A 39 4.41 -3.63 4.06
C LEU A 39 3.40 -4.71 3.68
N LEU A 40 3.41 -5.09 2.40
CA LEU A 40 2.64 -6.17 1.83
C LEU A 40 3.62 -7.20 1.29
N THR A 41 3.56 -8.44 1.77
CA THR A 41 4.43 -9.50 1.27
C THR A 41 3.70 -10.39 0.27
N LYS A 42 4.46 -11.10 -0.55
CA LYS A 42 3.93 -12.11 -1.47
C LYS A 42 3.10 -13.20 -0.78
N SER A 43 3.36 -13.51 0.49
CA SER A 43 2.58 -14.49 1.27
C SER A 43 1.25 -13.93 1.80
N GLY A 44 0.92 -12.67 1.52
CA GLY A 44 -0.28 -12.01 2.02
C GLY A 44 -0.12 -11.43 3.43
N TYR A 45 1.07 -11.50 4.03
CA TYR A 45 1.32 -10.82 5.30
C TYR A 45 1.30 -9.30 5.10
N VAL A 46 0.54 -8.62 5.97
CA VAL A 46 0.36 -7.17 5.99
C VAL A 46 0.83 -6.62 7.33
N GLN A 47 1.89 -5.81 7.30
CA GLN A 47 2.31 -4.99 8.44
C GLN A 47 1.93 -3.55 8.18
N LYS A 48 1.36 -2.88 9.18
CA LYS A 48 0.98 -1.47 9.10
C LYS A 48 1.59 -0.71 10.26
N THR A 49 1.86 0.57 10.07
CA THR A 49 2.04 1.47 11.20
C THR A 49 0.72 1.66 11.93
N VAL A 50 0.78 2.04 13.21
CA VAL A 50 -0.43 2.29 14.02
C VAL A 50 -0.93 3.71 13.75
N PRO A 51 -1.66 3.89 12.64
CA PRO A 51 -2.95 4.58 12.73
C PRO A 51 -4.10 3.64 12.33
N SER A 52 -5.19 3.67 13.08
CA SER A 52 -6.38 2.81 12.88
C SER A 52 -7.13 3.01 11.55
N ARG A 53 -6.76 4.02 10.75
CA ARG A 53 -7.52 4.47 9.56
C ARG A 53 -7.01 3.91 8.23
N ILE A 54 -5.99 3.05 8.22
CA ILE A 54 -5.37 2.54 6.99
C ILE A 54 -5.70 1.05 6.78
N SER A 55 -6.26 0.74 5.61
CA SER A 55 -6.49 -0.62 5.13
C SER A 55 -5.69 -0.89 3.86
N ALA A 56 -5.30 -2.15 3.67
CA ALA A 56 -4.62 -2.59 2.46
C ALA A 56 -4.99 -4.02 2.16
N GLN A 57 -5.09 -4.31 0.87
CA GLN A 57 -5.37 -5.63 0.32
C GLN A 57 -4.50 -5.81 -0.91
N THR A 58 -3.99 -7.02 -1.10
CA THR A 58 -3.29 -7.41 -2.32
C THR A 58 -4.14 -8.43 -3.04
N ALA A 59 -4.52 -8.13 -4.28
CA ALA A 59 -4.85 -9.19 -5.23
C ALA A 59 -3.52 -9.71 -5.77
N LEU A 60 -3.09 -10.89 -5.33
CA LEU A 60 -2.10 -11.61 -6.11
C LEU A 60 -2.73 -11.83 -7.48
N HIS A 61 -2.07 -11.39 -8.56
CA HIS A 61 -2.29 -12.06 -9.82
C HIS A 61 -1.79 -13.49 -9.58
N SER A 62 -2.72 -14.39 -9.28
CA SER A 62 -2.46 -15.81 -9.24
C SER A 62 -1.89 -16.20 -10.59
N TYR A 63 -0.57 -16.36 -10.66
CA TYR A 63 -0.02 -17.30 -11.62
C TYR A 63 -0.50 -18.66 -11.13
N GLU A 64 -1.52 -19.21 -11.80
CA GLU A 64 -1.73 -20.65 -11.79
C GLU A 64 -0.39 -21.27 -12.20
N VAL A 65 0.27 -21.94 -11.26
CA VAL A 65 1.40 -22.80 -11.60
C VAL A 65 0.76 -24.04 -12.19
N GLN A 66 0.96 -24.22 -13.50
CA GLN A 66 0.57 -25.41 -14.24
C GLN A 66 1.28 -26.65 -13.70
#